data_AF-A0A931F0I7-F1
#
_entry.id   AF-A0A931F0I7-F1
#
_cell.length_a   1.000
_cell.length_b   1.000
_cell.length_c   1.000
_cell.angle_alpha   90.00
_cell.angle_beta   90.00
_cell.angle_gamma   90.00
#
_symmetry.space_group_name_H-M   'P 1'
#
loop_
_entity.id
_entity.type
_entity.pdbx_description
1 polymer ?
#
loop_
_entity_poly.entity_id
_entity_poly.type
_entity_poly.pdbx_seq_one_letter_code
_entity_poly.pdbx_strand_id
1 'polypeptide(L)'
;MLLLALFSVIGCLLKLLRFPLPPIVLAFVLGDRLEAAFRQSLVLTDGNPLVFFTRPISGSVLAIAVIVVIVLKARRAPVAAKTPAETP
;
A
#
# COMPACT_ATOMS: atom_id res chain seq x y z
N MET A 1 25.34 7.58 18.10
CA MET A 1 25.72 6.16 17.84
C MET A 1 24.51 5.24 17.72
N LEU A 2 23.56 5.23 18.68
CA LEU A 2 22.37 4.34 18.63
C LEU A 2 21.50 4.52 17.37
N LEU A 3 21.26 5.76 16.91
CA LEU A 3 20.49 6.00 15.68
C LEU A 3 21.15 5.41 14.44
N LEU A 4 22.48 5.50 14.32
CA LEU A 4 23.22 4.92 13.18
C LEU A 4 23.14 3.39 13.20
N ALA A 5 23.23 2.78 14.38
CA ALA A 5 23.05 1.34 14.54
C ALA A 5 21.62 0.89 14.18
N LEU A 6 20.60 1.64 14.63
CA LEU A 6 19.19 1.36 14.33
C LEU A 6 18.91 1.48 12.83
N PHE A 7 19.34 2.57 12.19
CA PHE A 7 19.16 2.78 10.75
C PHE A 7 19.96 1.79 9.90
N SER A 8 21.12 1.32 10.38
CA SER A 8 21.90 0.26 9.73
C SER A 8 21.15 -1.08 9.73
N VAL A 9 20.57 -1.47 10.87
CA VAL A 9 19.75 -2.69 10.98
C VAL A 9 18.49 -2.58 10.12
N ILE A 10 17.79 -1.44 10.18
CA ILE A 10 16.60 -1.17 9.38
C ILE A 10 16.93 -1.22 7.88
N GLY A 11 18.01 -0.55 7.44
CA GLY A 11 18.48 -0.57 6.06
C GLY A 11 18.86 -1.96 5.56
N CYS A 12 19.49 -2.76 6.43
CA CYS A 12 19.83 -4.15 6.13
C CYS A 12 18.56 -5.03 6.02
N LEU A 13 17.58 -4.83 6.90
CA LEU A 13 16.30 -5.53 6.87
C LEU A 13 15.49 -5.16 5.61
N LEU A 14 15.44 -3.89 5.24
CA LEU A 14 14.77 -3.41 4.03
C LEU A 14 15.37 -4.05 2.76
N LYS A 15 16.70 -4.20 2.72
CA LYS A 15 17.40 -4.91 1.65
C LYS A 15 17.03 -6.41 1.63
N LEU A 16 16.85 -7.03 2.80
CA LEU A 16 16.43 -8.42 2.93
C LEU A 16 15.01 -8.67 2.39
N LEU A 17 14.09 -7.72 2.58
CA LEU A 17 12.73 -7.84 2.03
C LEU A 17 12.64 -7.55 0.51
N ARG A 18 13.76 -7.27 -0.19
CA ARG A 18 13.81 -6.89 -1.61
C ARG A 18 12.86 -5.73 -1.99
N PHE A 19 12.33 -4.99 -1.02
CA PHE A 19 11.53 -3.82 -1.29
C PHE A 19 12.46 -2.70 -1.75
N PRO A 20 12.25 -2.13 -2.95
CA PRO A 20 13.01 -0.96 -3.35
C PRO A 20 12.74 0.16 -2.35
N LEU A 21 13.78 0.87 -1.90
CA LEU A 21 13.63 2.03 -1.00
C LEU A 21 12.67 3.11 -1.55
N PRO A 22 12.62 3.39 -2.88
CA PRO A 22 11.73 4.41 -3.44
C PRO A 22 10.24 4.29 -3.05
N PRO A 23 9.55 3.13 -3.15
CA PRO A 23 8.15 3.02 -2.73
C PRO A 23 7.90 3.31 -1.25
N ILE A 24 8.87 3.09 -0.37
CA ILE A 24 8.69 3.35 1.08
C ILE A 24 8.71 4.85 1.34
N VAL A 25 9.61 5.58 0.69
CA VAL A 25 9.64 7.05 0.75
C VAL A 25 8.37 7.64 0.13
N LEU A 26 7.92 7.10 -1.00
CA LEU A 26 6.65 7.48 -1.64
C LEU A 26 5.46 7.22 -0.72
N ALA A 27 5.37 6.05 -0.10
CA ALA A 27 4.31 5.71 0.84
C ALA A 27 4.33 6.60 2.09
N PHE A 28 5.51 6.99 2.57
CA PHE A 28 5.64 7.90 3.70
C PHE A 28 5.15 9.31 3.36
N VAL A 29 5.57 9.87 2.22
CA VAL A 29 5.11 11.19 1.75
C VAL A 29 3.61 11.21 1.42
N LEU A 30 3.11 10.15 0.77
CA LEU A 30 1.67 10.03 0.50
C LEU A 30 0.86 9.71 1.76
N GLY A 31 1.49 9.14 2.79
CA GLY A 31 0.85 8.74 4.03
C GLY A 31 0.21 9.92 4.76
N ASP A 32 0.94 11.03 4.89
CA ASP A 32 0.42 12.27 5.48
C ASP A 32 -0.82 12.78 4.74
N ARG A 33 -0.76 12.81 3.40
CA ARG A 33 -1.88 13.20 2.54
C ARG A 33 -3.07 12.24 2.68
N LEU A 34 -2.80 10.95 2.82
CA LEU A 34 -3.81 9.92 2.98
C LEU A 34 -4.51 10.04 4.33
N GLU A 35 -3.76 10.31 5.41
CA GLU A 35 -4.33 10.55 6.74
C GLU A 35 -5.18 11.82 6.75
N ALA A 36 -4.70 12.91 6.15
CA ALA A 36 -5.46 14.16 6.04
C ALA A 36 -6.77 13.95 5.28
N ALA A 37 -6.74 13.25 4.14
CA ALA A 37 -7.94 12.91 3.37
C ALA A 37 -8.89 12.00 4.16
N PHE A 38 -8.35 11.03 4.90
CA PHE A 38 -9.13 10.13 5.75
C PHE A 38 -9.81 10.89 6.90
N ARG A 39 -9.07 11.71 7.64
CA ARG A 39 -9.63 12.57 8.71
C ARG A 39 -10.69 13.51 8.17
N GLN A 40 -10.41 14.17 7.05
CA GLN A 40 -11.38 15.05 6.39
C GLN A 40 -12.67 14.31 6.05
N SER A 41 -12.56 13.09 5.50
CA SER A 41 -13.73 12.27 5.17
C SER A 41 -14.57 11.90 6.39
N LEU A 42 -13.93 11.62 7.54
CA LEU A 42 -14.60 11.31 8.80
C LEU A 42 -15.26 12.54 9.44
N VAL A 43 -14.59 13.69 9.41
CA VAL A 43 -15.14 14.96 9.93
C VAL A 43 -16.35 15.41 9.11
N LEU A 44 -16.30 15.30 7.79
CA LEU A 44 -17.44 15.62 6.90
C LEU A 44 -18.67 14.70 7.08
N THR A 45 -18.49 13.62 7.84
CA THR A 45 -19.40 12.50 7.99
C THR A 45 -19.87 12.36 9.45
N ASP A 46 -19.52 13.33 10.32
CA ASP A 46 -19.79 13.27 11.76
C ASP A 46 -19.29 11.97 12.41
N GLY A 47 -18.20 11.41 11.90
CA GLY A 47 -17.59 10.18 12.40
C GLY A 47 -18.35 8.89 12.07
N ASN A 48 -19.41 8.92 11.25
CA ASN A 48 -20.18 7.71 10.91
C ASN A 48 -19.61 6.92 9.71
N PRO A 49 -18.92 5.77 9.92
CA PRO A 49 -18.31 5.00 8.83
C PRO A 49 -19.33 4.40 7.84
N LEU A 50 -20.63 4.40 8.16
CA LEU A 50 -21.68 3.94 7.25
C LEU A 50 -21.88 4.85 6.03
N VAL A 51 -21.32 6.07 6.05
CA VAL A 51 -21.42 7.01 4.91
C VAL A 51 -20.66 6.53 3.67
N PHE A 52 -19.66 5.66 3.83
CA PHE A 52 -19.01 5.02 2.68
C PHE A 52 -19.97 4.15 1.86
N PHE A 53 -21.04 3.63 2.47
CA PHE A 53 -22.09 2.86 1.77
C PHE A 53 -23.29 3.71 1.34
N THR A 54 -23.63 4.79 2.06
CA THR A 54 -24.78 5.64 1.70
C THR A 54 -24.45 6.70 0.66
N ARG A 55 -23.17 7.11 0.50
CA ARG A 55 -22.78 8.01 -0.60
C ARG A 55 -22.37 7.24 -1.86
N PRO A 56 -23.06 7.43 -3.00
CA PRO A 56 -22.82 6.67 -4.23
C PRO A 56 -21.42 6.84 -4.82
N ILE A 57 -20.74 7.96 -4.52
CA ILE A 57 -19.37 8.24 -4.98
C ILE A 57 -18.34 7.44 -4.16
N SER A 58 -18.50 7.34 -2.84
CA SER A 58 -17.61 6.52 -2.01
C SER A 58 -17.84 5.02 -2.25
N GLY A 59 -19.11 4.62 -2.38
CA GLY A 59 -19.46 3.23 -2.68
C GLY A 59 -18.90 2.76 -4.02
N SER A 60 -18.93 3.60 -5.06
CA SER A 60 -18.36 3.24 -6.37
C SER A 60 -16.84 3.14 -6.33
N VAL A 61 -16.14 4.07 -5.67
CA VAL A 61 -14.69 4.01 -5.50
C VAL A 61 -14.27 2.79 -4.68
N LEU A 62 -15.02 2.46 -3.62
CA LEU A 62 -14.76 1.27 -2.80
C LEU A 62 -14.98 -0.03 -3.59
N ALA A 63 -16.07 -0.09 -4.38
CA ALA A 63 -16.32 -1.23 -5.27
C ALA A 63 -15.21 -1.41 -6.30
N ILE A 64 -14.74 -0.33 -6.93
CA ILE A 64 -13.62 -0.35 -7.87
C ILE A 64 -12.34 -0.83 -7.17
N ALA A 65 -12.03 -0.32 -5.97
CA ALA A 65 -10.86 -0.74 -5.21
C ALA A 65 -10.88 -2.25 -4.90
N VAL A 66 -12.03 -2.78 -4.49
CA VAL A 66 -12.22 -4.22 -4.25
C VAL A 66 -12.03 -5.02 -5.55
N ILE A 67 -12.61 -4.58 -6.66
CA ILE A 67 -12.45 -5.23 -7.97
C ILE A 67 -10.97 -5.26 -8.36
N VAL A 68 -10.25 -4.14 -8.23
CA VAL A 68 -8.81 -4.07 -8.54
C VAL A 68 -8.02 -5.04 -7.66
N VAL A 69 -8.29 -5.11 -6.36
CA VAL A 69 -7.62 -6.05 -5.46
C VAL A 69 -7.88 -7.50 -5.86
N ILE A 70 -9.12 -7.85 -6.20
CA ILE A 70 -9.49 -9.19 -6.67
C ILE A 70 -8.79 -9.52 -7.99
N VAL A 71 -8.79 -8.60 -8.96
CA VAL A 71 -8.13 -8.77 -10.27
C VAL A 71 -6.62 -8.88 -10.09
N LEU A 72 -6.00 -8.05 -9.25
CA LEU A 72 -4.57 -8.13 -8.97
C LEU A 72 -4.22 -9.43 -8.25
N LYS A 73 -5.02 -9.90 -7.30
CA LYS A 73 -4.81 -11.20 -6.65
C LYS A 73 -4.96 -12.35 -7.64
N ALA A 74 -5.97 -12.30 -8.51
CA ALA A 74 -6.16 -13.26 -9.59
C ALA A 74 -5.00 -13.23 -10.60
N ARG A 75 -4.41 -12.06 -10.86
CA ARG A 75 -3.20 -11.89 -11.71
C ARG A 75 -1.88 -12.17 -10.99
N ARG A 76 -1.88 -12.20 -9.66
CA ARG A 76 -0.71 -12.55 -8.82
C ARG A 76 -0.64 -14.04 -8.47
N ALA A 77 -1.59 -14.85 -8.93
CA ALA A 77 -1.36 -16.27 -9.13
C ALA A 77 -0.78 -16.46 -10.55
N PRO A 78 0.51 -16.76 -10.79
CA PRO A 78 1.73 -16.69 -9.97
C PRO A 78 2.83 -15.82 -10.64
N VAL A 79 3.37 -14.79 -9.97
CA VAL A 79 4.69 -14.22 -10.35
C VAL A 79 5.80 -14.98 -9.61
N ALA A 80 5.79 -16.29 -9.78
CA ALA A 80 6.79 -17.22 -9.26
C ALA A 80 6.88 -18.44 -10.18
N ALA A 81 7.17 -18.25 -11.46
CA ALA A 81 7.59 -19.33 -12.37
C ALA A 81 8.28 -18.81 -13.63
N LYS A 82 9.32 -17.96 -13.50
CA LYS A 82 10.41 -17.96 -14.49
C LYS A 82 11.71 -17.38 -13.94
N THR A 83 12.46 -18.25 -13.28
CA THR A 83 13.92 -18.20 -13.16
C THR A 83 14.37 -19.66 -13.10
N PRO A 84 15.52 -20.12 -13.62
CA PRO A 84 16.24 -19.90 -14.89
C PRO A 84 16.56 -21.24 -15.61
N ALA A 85 16.68 -21.28 -16.95
CA ALA A 85 17.42 -22.36 -17.65
C ALA A 85 17.58 -22.04 -19.15
N GLU A 86 18.70 -21.43 -19.54
CA GLU A 86 19.39 -21.77 -20.79
C GLU A 86 20.85 -21.33 -20.67
N THR A 87 21.67 -22.24 -20.14
CA THR A 87 23.05 -22.51 -20.54
C THR A 87 22.99 -23.59 -21.63
N PRO A 88 23.97 -23.75 -22.52
CA PRO A 88 25.42 -23.59 -22.30
C PRO A 88 26.11 -22.48 -23.10
#